data_AF-A0A2N1TRG5-F1
#
_entry.id   AF-A0A2N1TRG5-F1
#
_cell.length_a   1.000
_cell.length_b   1.000
_cell.length_c   1.000
_cell.angle_alpha   90.00
_cell.angle_beta   90.00
_cell.angle_gamma   90.00
#
_symmetry.space_group_name_H-M   'P 1'
#
loop_
_entity.id
_entity.type
_entity.pdbx_description
1 polymer ?
#
loop_
_entity_poly.entity_id
_entity_poly.type
_entity_poly.pdbx_seq_one_letter_code
_entity_poly.pdbx_strand_id
1 'polypeptide(L)'
;MDKEKQALENKRKELEEKEKGLQTKEKELKHAEFSAFVDGLKKDGKILPVFEKDLVNFMESLDNSVTIEFSADKKVSPVEFIKDYLAKQPKVVEFGEVAGERGALNFDKNNSDEIAQRAKIYKRRLENAGTVISFATAVERVMEGKDAAVD
;
A
#
# COMPACT_ATOMS: atom_id res chain seq x y z
N MET A 1 -28.52 52.10 -28.50
CA MET A 1 -27.26 51.71 -27.84
C MET A 1 -27.49 50.90 -26.57
N ASP A 2 -28.60 51.08 -25.84
CA ASP A 2 -28.83 50.36 -24.57
C ASP A 2 -29.14 48.86 -24.71
N LYS A 3 -29.89 48.44 -25.74
CA LYS A 3 -30.22 47.02 -25.96
C LYS A 3 -29.00 46.14 -26.25
N GLU A 4 -28.03 46.67 -26.98
CA GLU A 4 -26.80 45.94 -27.35
C GLU A 4 -25.87 45.81 -26.14
N LYS A 5 -25.76 46.86 -25.32
CA LYS A 5 -25.03 46.82 -24.05
C LYS A 5 -25.65 45.82 -23.06
N GLN A 6 -26.99 45.77 -22.99
CA GLN A 6 -27.71 44.84 -22.13
C GLN A 6 -27.59 43.38 -22.62
N ALA A 7 -27.63 43.15 -23.94
CA ALA A 7 -27.38 41.83 -24.53
C ALA A 7 -25.93 41.36 -24.27
N LEU A 8 -24.94 42.25 -24.36
CA LEU A 8 -23.55 41.94 -24.06
C LEU A 8 -23.34 41.62 -22.58
N GLU A 9 -23.99 42.34 -21.68
CA GLU A 9 -23.89 42.11 -20.23
C GLU A 9 -24.54 40.79 -19.81
N ASN A 10 -25.71 40.46 -20.36
CA ASN A 10 -26.34 39.16 -20.13
C ASN A 10 -25.46 38.01 -20.65
N LYS A 11 -24.86 38.17 -21.83
CA LYS A 11 -23.97 37.15 -22.40
C LYS A 11 -22.68 36.99 -21.59
N ARG A 12 -22.14 38.08 -21.03
CA ARG A 12 -21.00 38.00 -20.09
C ARG A 12 -21.37 37.25 -18.82
N LYS A 13 -22.53 37.53 -18.22
CA LYS A 13 -23.00 36.81 -17.02
C LYS A 13 -23.21 35.32 -17.29
N GLU A 14 -23.84 34.97 -18.41
CA GLU A 14 -24.00 33.57 -18.82
C GLU A 14 -22.66 32.85 -19.06
N LEU A 15 -21.67 33.54 -19.64
CA LEU A 15 -20.33 33.00 -19.84
C LEU A 15 -19.61 32.82 -18.51
N GLU A 16 -19.64 33.80 -17.61
CA GLU A 16 -19.03 33.71 -16.28
C GLU A 16 -19.65 32.59 -15.43
N GLU A 17 -20.97 32.40 -15.49
CA GLU A 17 -21.66 31.30 -14.80
C GLU A 17 -21.26 29.93 -15.37
N LYS A 18 -21.16 29.82 -16.70
CA LYS A 18 -20.69 28.60 -17.36
C LYS A 18 -19.23 28.30 -17.04
N GLU A 19 -18.36 29.30 -17.07
CA GLU A 19 -16.94 29.15 -16.73
C GLU A 19 -16.75 28.71 -15.28
N LYS A 20 -17.47 29.32 -14.33
CA LYS A 20 -17.47 28.87 -12.93
C LYS A 20 -17.96 27.44 -12.79
N GLY A 21 -19.04 27.09 -13.48
CA GLY A 21 -19.59 25.72 -13.47
C GLY A 21 -18.63 24.68 -14.03
N LEU A 22 -17.92 25.02 -15.12
CA LEU A 22 -16.90 24.15 -15.71
C LEU A 22 -15.68 24.01 -14.79
N GLN A 23 -15.19 25.11 -14.22
CA GLN A 23 -14.07 25.09 -13.28
C GLN A 23 -14.35 24.22 -12.05
N THR A 24 -15.56 24.28 -11.50
CA THR A 24 -15.96 23.43 -10.36
C THR A 24 -15.95 21.95 -10.76
N LYS A 25 -16.58 21.60 -11.89
CA LYS A 25 -16.60 20.22 -12.38
C LYS A 25 -15.21 19.69 -12.69
N GLU A 26 -14.34 20.50 -13.28
CA GLU A 26 -12.95 20.11 -13.54
C GLU A 26 -12.17 19.83 -12.25
N LYS A 27 -12.38 20.66 -11.22
CA LYS A 27 -11.77 20.43 -9.90
C LYS A 27 -12.29 19.15 -9.26
N GLU A 28 -13.60 18.92 -9.29
CA GLU A 28 -14.21 17.69 -8.75
C GLU A 28 -13.70 16.43 -9.47
N LEU A 29 -13.58 16.47 -10.80
CA LEU A 29 -13.04 15.37 -11.58
C LEU A 29 -11.58 15.09 -11.24
N LYS A 30 -10.74 16.13 -11.15
CA LYS A 30 -9.34 16.00 -10.75
C LYS A 30 -9.21 15.44 -9.33
N HIS A 31 -10.02 15.93 -8.40
CA HIS A 31 -10.05 15.45 -7.03
C HIS A 31 -10.39 13.97 -6.97
N ALA A 32 -11.45 13.54 -7.68
CA ALA A 32 -11.87 12.14 -7.73
C ALA A 32 -10.78 11.25 -8.35
N GLU A 33 -10.17 11.70 -9.44
CA GLU A 33 -9.09 10.98 -10.13
C GLU A 33 -7.86 10.79 -9.22
N PHE A 34 -7.40 11.87 -8.58
CA PHE A 34 -6.22 11.82 -7.73
C PHE A 34 -6.49 11.06 -6.44
N SER A 35 -7.67 11.21 -5.85
CA SER A 35 -8.07 10.42 -4.68
C SER A 35 -8.10 8.94 -5.00
N ALA A 36 -8.65 8.53 -6.14
CA ALA A 36 -8.67 7.13 -6.56
C ALA A 36 -7.25 6.57 -6.78
N PHE A 37 -6.37 7.36 -7.41
CA PHE A 37 -4.96 6.98 -7.62
C PHE A 37 -4.20 6.79 -6.29
N VAL A 38 -4.33 7.75 -5.37
CA VAL A 38 -3.67 7.71 -4.06
C VAL A 38 -4.22 6.58 -3.19
N ASP A 39 -5.52 6.32 -3.21
CA ASP A 39 -6.14 5.19 -2.50
C ASP A 39 -5.62 3.83 -3.02
N GLY A 40 -5.38 3.71 -4.33
CA GLY A 40 -4.72 2.55 -4.93
C GLY A 40 -3.30 2.33 -4.37
N LEU A 41 -2.48 3.38 -4.32
CA LEU A 41 -1.13 3.31 -3.74
C LEU A 41 -1.15 2.93 -2.26
N LYS A 42 -2.13 3.42 -1.50
CA LYS A 42 -2.32 3.09 -0.09
C LYS A 42 -2.63 1.60 0.07
N LYS A 43 -3.55 1.06 -0.74
CA LYS A 43 -3.88 -0.38 -0.75
C LYS A 43 -2.67 -1.25 -1.10
N ASP A 44 -1.85 -0.79 -2.04
CA ASP A 44 -0.61 -1.47 -2.42
C ASP A 44 0.50 -1.37 -1.35
N GLY A 45 0.29 -0.61 -0.28
CA GLY A 45 1.29 -0.38 0.76
C GLY A 45 2.45 0.52 0.32
N LYS A 46 2.29 1.26 -0.78
CA LYS A 46 3.31 2.18 -1.32
C LYS A 46 3.31 3.54 -0.61
N ILE A 47 2.20 3.89 0.04
CA ILE A 47 2.08 5.10 0.85
C ILE A 47 1.40 4.80 2.19
N LEU A 48 1.68 5.64 3.19
CA LEU A 48 0.99 5.58 4.48
C LEU A 48 -0.35 6.36 4.42
N PRO A 49 -1.37 5.97 5.19
CA PRO A 49 -2.68 6.63 5.16
C PRO A 49 -2.62 8.09 5.58
N VAL A 50 -1.65 8.45 6.45
CA VAL A 50 -1.45 9.84 6.90
C VAL A 50 -1.14 10.80 5.75
N PHE A 51 -0.56 10.31 4.65
CA PHE A 51 -0.16 11.14 3.52
C PHE A 51 -1.22 11.24 2.41
N GLU A 52 -2.35 10.53 2.54
CA GLU A 52 -3.37 10.47 1.50
C GLU A 52 -3.88 11.87 1.10
N LYS A 53 -4.33 12.63 2.09
CA LYS A 53 -4.88 13.99 1.87
C LYS A 53 -3.81 14.95 1.33
N ASP A 54 -2.60 14.88 1.87
CA ASP A 54 -1.51 15.79 1.49
C ASP A 54 -1.05 15.53 0.05
N LEU A 55 -0.99 14.26 -0.37
CA LEU A 55 -0.66 13.90 -1.75
C LEU A 55 -1.73 14.35 -2.74
N VAL A 56 -3.02 14.18 -2.41
CA VAL A 56 -4.12 14.67 -3.27
C VAL A 56 -4.03 16.19 -3.42
N ASN A 57 -3.91 16.92 -2.31
CA ASN A 57 -3.78 18.38 -2.34
C ASN A 57 -2.54 18.83 -3.15
N PHE A 58 -1.42 18.13 -2.99
CA PHE A 58 -0.21 18.41 -3.75
C PHE A 58 -0.45 18.23 -5.24
N MET A 59 -1.03 17.09 -5.66
CA MET A 59 -1.34 16.82 -7.07
C MET A 59 -2.32 17.85 -7.67
N GLU A 60 -3.29 18.33 -6.89
CA GLU A 60 -4.24 19.38 -7.31
C GLU A 60 -3.57 20.74 -7.51
N SER A 61 -2.52 21.04 -6.75
CA SER A 61 -1.76 22.29 -6.85
C SER A 61 -0.80 22.35 -8.03
N LEU A 62 -0.55 21.22 -8.71
CA LEU A 62 0.37 21.15 -9.83
C LEU A 62 -0.22 21.81 -11.08
N ASP A 63 0.60 22.66 -11.71
CA ASP A 63 0.27 23.27 -12.99
C ASP A 63 0.64 22.34 -14.15
N ASN A 64 -0.37 21.71 -14.75
CA ASN A 64 -0.19 20.82 -15.90
C ASN A 64 0.05 21.53 -17.23
N SER A 65 0.02 22.87 -17.26
CA SER A 65 0.38 23.63 -18.46
C SER A 65 1.91 23.67 -18.69
N VAL A 66 2.68 23.41 -17.64
CA VAL A 66 4.14 23.33 -17.71
C VAL A 66 4.57 21.94 -18.13
N THR A 67 5.59 21.85 -18.97
CA THR A 67 6.22 20.59 -19.35
C THR A 67 7.55 20.45 -18.61
N ILE A 68 7.77 19.30 -18.00
CA ILE A 68 9.06 18.96 -17.39
C ILE A 68 9.85 18.08 -18.37
N GLU A 69 11.10 18.47 -18.62
CA GLU A 69 12.05 17.76 -19.49
C GLU A 69 13.30 17.41 -18.66
N PHE A 70 13.41 16.15 -18.24
CA PHE A 70 14.59 15.64 -17.52
C PHE A 70 15.61 15.00 -18.46
N SER A 71 15.20 14.65 -19.68
CA SER A 71 16.03 14.15 -20.77
C SER A 71 15.41 14.55 -22.11
N ALA A 72 16.24 14.64 -23.16
CA ALA A 72 15.81 15.07 -24.49
C ALA A 72 14.63 14.25 -25.08
N ASP A 73 14.43 13.02 -24.59
CA ASP A 73 13.45 12.08 -25.12
C ASP A 73 12.16 12.00 -24.31
N LYS A 74 12.06 12.70 -23.15
CA LYS A 74 10.87 12.58 -22.28
C LYS A 74 10.40 13.93 -21.75
N LYS A 75 9.31 14.40 -22.35
CA LYS A 75 8.51 15.55 -21.94
C LYS A 75 7.24 15.04 -21.28
N VAL A 76 7.04 15.37 -20.01
CA VAL A 76 5.87 14.96 -19.24
C VAL A 76 5.32 16.13 -18.44
N SER A 77 4.02 16.13 -18.19
CA SER A 77 3.43 17.07 -17.23
C SER A 77 3.89 16.73 -15.80
N PRO A 78 3.88 17.70 -14.86
CA PRO A 78 4.18 17.46 -13.46
C PRO A 78 3.32 16.36 -12.82
N VAL A 79 2.03 16.30 -13.16
CA VAL A 79 1.13 15.25 -12.65
C VAL A 79 1.49 13.87 -13.20
N GLU A 80 1.85 13.75 -14.47
CA GLU A 80 2.30 12.47 -15.03
C GLU A 80 3.61 12.02 -14.39
N PHE A 81 4.55 12.95 -14.17
CA PHE A 81 5.81 12.65 -13.52
C PHE A 81 5.60 12.10 -12.10
N ILE A 82 4.80 12.78 -11.27
CA ILE A 82 4.60 12.34 -9.88
C ILE A 82 3.83 11.02 -9.82
N LYS A 83 2.87 10.79 -10.72
CA LYS A 83 2.17 9.50 -10.83
C LYS A 83 3.13 8.36 -11.18
N ASP A 84 3.99 8.56 -12.18
CA ASP A 84 5.02 7.57 -12.59
C ASP A 84 6.01 7.30 -11.45
N TYR A 85 6.45 8.36 -10.76
CA TYR A 85 7.35 8.26 -9.61
C TYR A 85 6.73 7.47 -8.45
N LEU A 86 5.48 7.77 -8.08
CA LEU A 86 4.77 7.09 -6.99
C LEU A 86 4.45 5.63 -7.34
N ALA A 87 4.12 5.35 -8.60
CA ALA A 87 3.87 3.99 -9.07
C ALA A 87 5.11 3.08 -8.95
N LYS A 88 6.31 3.64 -9.13
CA LYS A 88 7.59 2.94 -9.01
C LYS A 88 8.07 2.75 -7.57
N GLN A 89 7.41 3.38 -6.59
CA GLN A 89 7.83 3.23 -5.21
C GLN A 89 7.71 1.76 -4.76
N PRO A 90 8.70 1.26 -4.00
CA PRO A 90 8.57 -0.04 -3.38
C PRO A 90 7.43 -0.01 -2.36
N LYS A 91 6.99 -1.20 -1.95
CA LYS A 91 6.08 -1.32 -0.81
C LYS A 91 6.81 -0.83 0.45
N VAL A 92 6.25 0.19 1.10
CA VAL A 92 6.82 0.82 2.29
C VAL A 92 6.20 0.24 3.57
N VAL A 93 4.96 -0.23 3.50
CA VAL A 93 4.21 -0.74 4.64
C VAL A 93 3.43 -2.01 4.26
N GLU A 94 3.46 -3.00 5.15
CA GLU A 94 2.60 -4.18 5.07
C GLU A 94 1.40 -3.97 6.00
N PHE A 95 0.19 -3.94 5.46
CA PHE A 95 -1.04 -3.80 6.24
C PHE A 95 -1.61 -5.16 6.71
N GLY A 96 -0.80 -6.21 6.62
CA GLY A 96 -1.11 -7.55 7.09
C GLY A 96 -0.41 -7.89 8.41
N GLU A 97 -0.92 -8.91 9.09
CA GLU A 97 -0.23 -9.52 10.22
C GLU A 97 1.06 -10.17 9.69
N VAL A 98 2.21 -9.59 10.07
CA VAL A 98 3.50 -10.26 9.91
C VAL A 98 3.58 -11.31 11.01
N ALA A 99 2.82 -12.39 10.85
CA ALA A 99 3.23 -13.65 11.43
C ALA A 99 4.56 -13.95 10.74
N GLY A 100 5.66 -13.56 11.39
CA GLY A 100 6.98 -13.91 10.89
C GLY A 100 6.94 -15.40 10.57
N GLU A 101 7.67 -15.83 9.54
CA GLU A 101 7.91 -17.23 9.25
C GLU A 101 8.70 -17.94 10.38
N ARG A 102 8.38 -17.68 11.65
CA ARG A 102 8.53 -18.64 12.73
C ARG A 102 7.48 -19.74 12.52
N GLY A 103 7.71 -20.54 11.47
CA GLY A 103 7.12 -21.84 11.28
C GLY A 103 5.60 -21.89 11.36
N ALA A 104 4.89 -21.15 10.51
CA ALA A 104 3.54 -21.53 10.12
C ALA A 104 3.62 -22.81 9.26
N LEU A 105 4.02 -23.91 9.88
CA LEU A 105 3.76 -25.22 9.34
C LEU A 105 2.26 -25.43 9.45
N ASN A 106 1.65 -25.81 8.33
CA ASN A 106 0.30 -26.29 8.29
C ASN A 106 0.21 -27.54 9.17
N PHE A 107 -0.11 -27.35 10.45
CA PHE A 107 -0.40 -28.47 11.34
C PHE A 107 -1.81 -28.93 11.02
N ASP A 108 -1.89 -30.01 10.26
CA ASP A 108 -3.09 -30.85 10.25
C ASP A 108 -3.46 -31.12 11.73
N LYS A 109 -4.72 -30.88 12.11
CA LYS A 109 -5.20 -31.09 13.48
C LYS A 109 -5.01 -32.54 13.96
N ASN A 110 -4.74 -33.47 13.05
CA ASN A 110 -4.37 -34.85 13.35
C ASN A 110 -2.91 -35.05 13.81
N ASN A 111 -2.05 -34.04 13.70
CA ASN A 111 -0.61 -34.14 14.01
C ASN A 111 -0.24 -33.58 15.40
N SER A 112 -1.16 -32.92 16.11
CA SER A 112 -0.88 -32.32 17.43
C SER A 112 -0.49 -33.37 18.48
N ASP A 113 -1.20 -34.50 18.52
CA ASP A 113 -0.91 -35.61 19.42
C ASP A 113 0.43 -36.28 19.07
N GLU A 114 0.73 -36.42 17.78
CA GLU A 114 1.99 -36.99 17.30
C GLU A 114 3.19 -36.08 17.66
N ILE A 115 3.07 -34.76 17.46
CA ILE A 115 4.07 -33.77 17.85
C ILE A 115 4.31 -33.81 19.36
N ALA A 116 3.25 -33.92 20.16
CA ALA A 116 3.39 -34.01 21.61
C ALA A 116 4.11 -35.30 22.04
N GLN A 117 3.85 -36.44 21.39
CA GLN A 117 4.55 -37.70 21.66
C GLN A 117 6.02 -37.64 21.23
N ARG A 118 6.30 -37.13 20.03
CA ARG A 118 7.67 -36.94 19.54
C ARG A 118 8.46 -35.99 20.42
N ALA A 119 7.85 -34.91 20.90
CA ALA A 119 8.49 -33.98 21.83
C ALA A 119 8.85 -34.64 23.17
N LYS A 120 7.97 -35.51 23.71
CA LYS A 120 8.28 -36.30 24.93
C LYS A 120 9.46 -37.24 24.71
N ILE A 121 9.50 -37.94 23.58
CA ILE A 121 10.59 -38.86 23.23
C ILE A 121 11.90 -38.10 23.06
N TYR A 122 11.89 -37.00 22.30
CA TYR A 122 13.05 -36.16 22.04
C TYR A 122 13.63 -35.55 23.32
N LYS A 123 12.78 -34.99 24.18
CA LYS A 123 13.18 -34.46 25.50
C LYS A 123 13.84 -35.54 26.35
N ARG A 124 13.23 -36.73 26.46
CA ARG A 124 13.79 -37.85 27.24
C ARG A 124 15.14 -38.31 26.68
N ARG A 125 15.30 -38.35 25.36
CA ARG A 125 16.57 -38.71 24.72
C ARG A 125 17.67 -37.71 25.09
N LEU A 126 17.38 -36.42 25.02
CA LEU A 126 18.34 -35.37 25.39
C LEU A 126 18.65 -35.38 26.89
N GLU A 127 17.65 -35.62 27.74
CA GLU A 127 17.86 -35.76 29.19
C GLU A 127 18.79 -36.93 29.52
N ASN A 128 18.62 -38.08 28.85
CA ASN A 128 19.52 -39.22 28.98
C ASN A 128 20.94 -38.93 28.47
N ALA A 129 21.06 -38.04 27.48
CA ALA A 129 22.34 -37.53 26.98
C ALA A 129 22.90 -36.36 27.83
N GLY A 130 22.28 -36.05 28.98
CA GLY A 130 22.72 -35.00 29.91
C GLY A 130 22.31 -33.57 29.53
N THR A 131 21.51 -33.41 28.48
CA THR A 131 21.02 -32.09 28.01
C THR A 131 19.55 -31.90 28.40
N VAL A 132 19.28 -30.97 29.32
CA VAL A 132 17.91 -30.67 29.73
C VAL A 132 17.33 -29.54 28.87
N ILE A 133 16.23 -29.83 28.17
CA ILE A 133 15.47 -28.82 27.42
C ILE A 133 14.03 -28.73 27.93
N SER A 134 13.41 -27.57 27.75
CA SER A 134 11.99 -27.39 28.08
C SER A 134 11.10 -28.19 27.12
N PHE A 135 9.87 -28.51 27.57
CA PHE A 135 8.90 -29.16 26.70
C PHE A 135 8.53 -28.28 25.49
N ALA A 136 8.41 -26.97 25.68
CA ALA A 136 8.13 -26.02 24.60
C ALA A 136 9.25 -26.04 23.52
N THR A 137 10.51 -26.06 23.96
CA THR A 137 11.67 -26.17 23.05
C THR A 137 11.67 -27.52 22.32
N ALA A 138 11.29 -28.61 22.99
CA ALA A 138 11.19 -29.91 22.35
C ALA A 138 10.11 -29.93 21.26
N VAL A 139 8.95 -29.32 21.53
CA VAL A 139 7.86 -29.15 20.55
C VAL A 139 8.32 -28.32 19.36
N GLU A 140 9.00 -27.20 19.59
CA GLU A 140 9.55 -26.34 18.54
C GLU A 140 10.53 -27.12 17.63
N ARG A 141 11.44 -27.91 18.19
CA ARG A 141 12.38 -28.73 17.40
C ARG A 141 11.71 -29.84 16.60
N VAL A 142 10.66 -30.45 17.14
CA VAL A 142 9.84 -31.46 16.43
C VAL A 142 9.06 -30.81 15.30
N MET A 143 8.50 -29.63 15.53
CA MET A 143 7.83 -28.83 14.50
C MET A 143 8.82 -28.51 13.37
N GLU A 144 10.05 -28.13 13.68
CA GLU A 144 11.10 -27.91 12.67
C GLU A 144 11.64 -29.20 12.00
N GLY A 145 11.17 -30.39 12.38
CA GLY A 145 11.64 -31.69 11.87
C GLY A 145 13.07 -32.06 12.30
N LYS A 146 13.63 -31.37 13.31
CA LYS A 146 15.02 -31.53 13.78
C LYS A 146 15.17 -32.57 14.89
N ASP A 147 14.11 -33.29 15.25
CA ASP A 147 14.14 -34.36 16.24
C ASP A 147 14.74 -35.68 15.71
N ALA A 148 14.84 -35.84 14.38
CA ALA A 148 15.48 -37.00 13.74
C ALA A 148 16.98 -36.83 13.44
N ALA A 149 17.50 -35.60 13.45
CA ALA A 149 18.83 -35.26 12.91
C ALA A 149 19.96 -35.27 13.95
N VAL A 150 19.86 -36.09 15.00
CA VAL A 150 20.93 -36.25 16.00
C VAL A 150 21.43 -37.68 15.95
N ASP A 151 22.34 -37.94 15.02
CA ASP A 151 23.38 -38.98 15.12
C ASP A 151 24.67 -38.31 15.59
#